data_AF-A0A0N8GRK8-F1
#
_entry.id   AF-A0A0N8GRK8-F1
#
_cell.length_a   1.000
_cell.length_b   1.000
_cell.length_c   1.000
_cell.angle_alpha   90.00
_cell.angle_beta   90.00
_cell.angle_gamma   90.00
#
_symmetry.space_group_name_H-M   'P 1'
#
loop_
_entity.id
_entity.type
_entity.pdbx_description
1 polymer ?
#
loop_
_entity_poly.entity_id
_entity_poly.type
_entity_poly.pdbx_seq_one_letter_code
_entity_poly.pdbx_strand_id
1 'polypeptide(L)'
;MQARQQLKYALVEYTTNKNFCNVYDAMGIERLEWEVVSYDRTRRVHLDRANAYLPILRCKLLVHHTLTGKAFEPSWKLEVFGGSVRDDGIESRLFKVECDPGADQKFARFPIRLSITIGPGKQTATGGIAPDGKPTTQLAMRFPADDWLGICLEIRDFLQQHQAQLESYRKNLQRERQEQRRKDIPAHSTAA
;
A
#
# COMPACT_ATOMS: atom_id res chain seq x y z
N MET A 1 -1.61 -16.68 26.62
CA MET A 1 -1.02 -17.20 25.37
C MET A 1 -0.48 -16.02 24.57
N GLN A 2 0.84 -15.88 24.43
CA GLN A 2 1.40 -14.88 23.52
C GLN A 2 1.04 -15.30 22.10
N ALA A 3 0.27 -14.47 21.40
CA ALA A 3 0.01 -14.68 19.99
C ALA A 3 1.36 -14.80 19.27
N ARG A 4 1.61 -15.94 18.61
CA ARG A 4 2.75 -16.08 17.69
C ARG A 4 2.68 -14.89 16.74
N GLN A 5 3.61 -13.96 16.86
CA GLN A 5 3.74 -12.84 15.94
C GLN A 5 3.98 -13.45 14.56
N GLN A 6 2.94 -13.48 13.73
CA GLN A 6 3.04 -13.99 12.38
C GLN A 6 4.00 -13.06 11.63
N LEU A 7 5.13 -13.60 11.17
CA LEU A 7 6.08 -12.85 10.37
C LEU A 7 5.34 -12.31 9.14
N LYS A 8 5.28 -10.98 9.00
CA LYS A 8 4.75 -10.33 7.81
C LYS A 8 5.74 -10.56 6.67
N TYR A 9 5.33 -11.27 5.62
CA TYR A 9 6.13 -11.40 4.42
C TYR A 9 6.01 -10.12 3.59
N ALA A 10 7.14 -9.46 3.33
CA ALA A 10 7.18 -8.29 2.46
C ALA A 10 7.01 -8.74 1.01
N LEU A 11 6.10 -8.08 0.29
CA LEU A 11 5.99 -8.14 -1.17
C LEU A 11 7.24 -7.52 -1.82
N VAL A 12 7.73 -6.44 -1.21
CA VAL A 12 8.92 -5.72 -1.64
C VAL A 12 9.71 -5.28 -0.42
N GLU A 13 11.01 -5.51 -0.43
CA GLU A 13 11.97 -4.97 0.53
C GLU A 13 13.04 -4.18 -0.23
N TYR A 14 13.07 -2.87 -0.02
CA TYR A 14 14.09 -1.98 -0.57
C TYR A 14 14.94 -1.39 0.55
N THR A 15 16.26 -1.50 0.43
CA THR A 15 17.17 -1.13 1.50
C THR A 15 18.22 -0.15 1.03
N THR A 16 18.56 0.78 1.91
CA THR A 16 19.70 1.68 1.76
C THR A 16 20.57 1.58 3.01
N ASN A 17 21.71 2.27 3.01
CA ASN A 17 22.58 2.32 4.19
C ASN A 17 21.92 2.85 5.47
N LYS A 18 20.81 3.60 5.35
CA LYS A 18 20.17 4.30 6.48
C LYS A 18 18.70 4.00 6.65
N ASN A 19 18.01 3.52 5.61
CA ASN A 19 16.57 3.35 5.63
C ASN A 19 16.15 2.06 4.91
N PHE A 20 15.05 1.48 5.39
CA PHE A 20 14.30 0.42 4.72
C PHE A 20 12.96 0.97 4.23
N CYS A 21 12.51 0.49 3.08
CA CYS A 21 11.16 0.66 2.59
C CYS A 21 10.57 -0.72 2.29
N ASN A 22 9.53 -1.09 3.03
CA ASN A 22 8.88 -2.38 2.91
C ASN A 22 7.45 -2.18 2.43
N VAL A 23 6.97 -3.09 1.57
CA VAL A 23 5.57 -3.17 1.18
C VAL A 23 5.06 -4.55 1.58
N TYR A 24 4.00 -4.59 2.39
CA TYR A 24 3.39 -5.83 2.88
C TYR A 24 2.00 -6.03 2.32
N ASP A 25 1.62 -7.30 2.20
CA ASP A 25 0.25 -7.70 1.94
C ASP A 25 -0.65 -7.31 3.14
N ALA A 26 -1.68 -6.50 2.86
CA ALA A 26 -2.78 -6.20 3.77
C ALA A 26 -4.13 -6.35 3.05
N MET A 27 -4.22 -7.28 2.10
CA MET A 27 -5.40 -7.52 1.26
C MET A 27 -6.65 -7.89 2.07
N GLY A 28 -6.48 -8.42 3.30
CA GLY A 28 -7.59 -8.66 4.24
C GLY A 28 -8.40 -7.41 4.60
N ILE A 29 -7.85 -6.21 4.38
CA ILE A 29 -8.56 -4.92 4.52
C ILE A 29 -8.55 -4.10 3.22
N GLU A 30 -8.32 -4.76 2.08
CA GLU A 30 -8.22 -4.13 0.75
C GLU A 30 -7.16 -3.03 0.65
N ARG A 31 -6.00 -3.25 1.27
CA ARG A 31 -4.88 -2.30 1.29
C ARG A 31 -3.53 -2.99 1.09
N LEU A 32 -2.51 -2.21 0.77
CA LEU A 32 -1.11 -2.57 0.98
C LEU A 32 -0.54 -1.72 2.11
N GLU A 33 0.23 -2.33 3.00
CA GLU A 33 0.96 -1.60 4.04
C GLU A 33 2.33 -1.18 3.50
N TRP A 34 2.59 0.11 3.53
CA TRP A 34 3.89 0.68 3.25
C TRP A 34 4.56 1.04 4.57
N GLU A 35 5.80 0.65 4.74
CA GLU A 35 6.59 0.93 5.93
C GLU A 35 7.91 1.57 5.53
N VAL A 36 8.30 2.62 6.24
CA VAL A 36 9.63 3.21 6.18
C VAL A 36 10.26 3.07 7.57
N VAL A 37 11.48 2.56 7.61
CA VAL A 37 12.24 2.36 8.86
C VAL A 37 13.57 3.06 8.75
N SER A 38 13.93 3.86 9.77
CA SER A 38 15.26 4.45 9.92
C SER A 38 16.17 3.49 10.68
N TYR A 39 17.43 3.41 10.26
CA TYR A 39 18.40 2.44 10.76
C TYR A 39 19.77 3.06 11.04
N ASP A 40 20.29 2.78 12.23
CA ASP A 40 21.69 3.05 12.56
C ASP A 40 22.52 1.81 12.21
N ARG A 41 23.28 1.90 11.11
CA ARG A 41 24.17 0.82 10.66
C ARG A 41 25.30 0.50 11.64
N THR A 42 25.81 1.51 12.35
CA THR A 42 26.92 1.34 13.29
C THR A 42 26.46 0.58 14.51
N ARG A 43 25.31 0.98 15.06
CA ARG A 43 24.69 0.35 16.24
C ARG A 43 23.88 -0.89 15.91
N ARG A 44 23.60 -1.12 14.62
CA ARG A 44 22.76 -2.19 14.08
C ARG A 44 21.34 -2.21 14.67
N VAL A 45 20.73 -1.05 14.86
CA VAL A 45 19.39 -0.91 15.46
C VAL A 45 18.45 -0.07 14.62
N HIS A 46 17.16 -0.43 14.65
CA HIS A 46 16.09 0.42 14.12
C HIS A 46 15.93 1.64 15.05
N LEU A 47 15.92 2.84 14.47
CA LEU A 47 15.80 4.08 15.22
C LEU A 47 14.35 4.54 15.30
N ASP A 48 13.63 4.46 14.19
CA ASP A 48 12.25 4.94 14.08
C ASP A 48 11.54 4.19 12.95
N ARG A 49 10.21 4.16 12.98
CA ARG A 49 9.36 3.44 12.04
C ARG A 49 8.06 4.19 11.81
N ALA A 50 7.67 4.30 10.54
CA ALA A 50 6.40 4.86 10.14
C ALA A 50 5.75 3.96 9.09
N ASN A 51 4.46 3.69 9.23
CA ASN A 51 3.70 2.90 8.28
C ASN A 51 2.39 3.58 7.86
N ALA A 52 1.92 3.26 6.67
CA ALA A 52 0.65 3.71 6.12
C ALA A 52 0.00 2.63 5.28
N TYR A 53 -1.33 2.55 5.32
CA TYR A 53 -2.10 1.56 4.58
C TYR A 53 -2.79 2.21 3.40
N LEU A 54 -2.32 1.88 2.20
CA LEU A 54 -2.83 2.42 0.95
C LEU A 54 -3.96 1.54 0.39
N PRO A 55 -5.14 2.11 0.08
CA PRO A 55 -6.17 1.41 -0.68
C PRO A 55 -5.64 0.88 -2.00
N ILE A 56 -6.08 -0.32 -2.41
CA ILE A 56 -5.61 -0.93 -3.67
C ILE A 56 -5.81 -0.01 -4.88
N LEU A 57 -6.91 0.75 -4.93
CA LEU A 57 -7.13 1.70 -6.01
C LEU A 57 -6.03 2.79 -6.06
N ARG A 58 -5.55 3.25 -4.90
CA ARG A 58 -4.44 4.21 -4.83
C ARG A 58 -3.10 3.56 -5.18
N CYS A 59 -2.87 2.30 -4.81
CA CYS A 59 -1.71 1.54 -5.27
C CYS A 59 -1.69 1.40 -6.80
N LYS A 60 -2.82 1.02 -7.40
CA LYS A 60 -2.96 0.92 -8.87
C LYS A 60 -2.70 2.27 -9.55
N LEU A 61 -3.21 3.37 -8.98
CA LEU A 61 -2.97 4.71 -9.51
C LEU A 61 -1.50 5.11 -9.41
N LEU A 62 -0.83 4.79 -8.29
CA LEU A 62 0.60 5.03 -8.11
C LEU A 62 1.40 4.30 -9.18
N VAL A 63 1.16 2.99 -9.34
CA VAL A 63 1.77 2.16 -10.38
C VAL A 63 1.52 2.76 -11.77
N HIS A 64 0.28 3.13 -12.08
CA HIS A 64 -0.07 3.72 -13.37
C HIS A 64 0.70 5.02 -13.64
N HIS A 65 0.78 5.93 -12.67
CA HIS A 65 1.53 7.17 -12.83
C HIS A 65 3.04 6.92 -13.00
N THR A 66 3.61 5.94 -12.32
CA THR A 66 5.01 5.54 -12.51
C THR A 66 5.24 5.00 -13.92
N LEU A 67 4.41 4.06 -14.38
CA LEU A 67 4.57 3.41 -15.69
C LEU A 67 4.32 4.33 -16.88
N THR A 68 3.48 5.35 -16.72
CA THR A 68 3.19 6.36 -17.77
C THR A 68 4.18 7.52 -17.76
N GLY A 69 5.17 7.52 -16.87
CA GLY A 69 6.14 8.60 -16.74
C GLY A 69 5.65 9.81 -15.93
N LYS A 70 4.34 9.92 -15.69
CA LYS A 70 3.71 11.03 -14.96
C LYS A 70 4.31 11.25 -13.57
N ALA A 71 4.69 10.17 -12.87
CA ALA A 71 5.29 10.27 -11.54
C ALA A 71 6.65 10.98 -11.52
N PHE A 72 7.30 11.14 -12.68
CA PHE A 72 8.59 11.80 -12.82
C PHE A 72 8.48 13.24 -13.32
N GLU A 73 7.27 13.72 -13.59
CA GLU A 73 7.05 15.13 -13.95
C GLU A 73 7.37 16.05 -12.75
N PRO A 74 7.95 17.24 -12.99
CA PRO A 74 8.17 18.22 -11.94
C PRO A 74 6.88 18.54 -11.19
N SER A 75 6.96 18.63 -9.86
CA SER A 75 5.82 18.94 -8.98
C SER A 75 4.73 17.87 -8.92
N TRP A 76 4.90 16.71 -9.58
CA TRP A 76 3.97 15.60 -9.38
C TRP A 76 4.01 15.13 -7.93
N LYS A 77 2.82 14.89 -7.37
CA LYS A 77 2.66 14.29 -6.05
C LYS A 77 1.39 13.44 -5.95
N LEU A 78 1.45 12.42 -5.12
CA LEU A 78 0.32 11.60 -4.69
C LEU A 78 0.27 11.62 -3.16
N GLU A 79 -0.85 12.07 -2.61
CA GLU A 79 -1.10 12.14 -1.16
C GLU A 79 -2.29 11.25 -0.82
N VAL A 80 -2.14 10.44 0.22
CA VAL A 80 -3.19 9.57 0.75
C VAL A 80 -3.27 9.77 2.26
N PHE A 81 -4.42 10.30 2.69
CA PHE A 81 -4.76 10.41 4.11
C PHE A 81 -5.42 9.12 4.57
N GLY A 82 -5.01 8.67 5.75
CA GLY A 82 -5.58 7.54 6.44
C GLY A 82 -5.40 7.69 7.94
N GLY A 83 -5.60 6.61 8.66
CA GLY A 83 -5.54 6.63 10.11
C GLY A 83 -6.32 5.50 10.73
N SER A 84 -6.38 5.52 12.05
CA SER A 84 -7.19 4.61 12.85
C SER A 84 -7.82 5.36 14.01
N VAL A 85 -9.07 5.01 14.31
CA VAL A 85 -9.71 5.40 15.57
C VAL A 85 -9.42 4.30 16.58
N ARG A 86 -8.98 4.69 17.77
CA ARG A 86 -8.71 3.81 18.91
C ARG A 86 -9.35 4.42 20.16
N ASP A 87 -9.43 3.65 21.23
CA ASP A 87 -10.06 4.08 22.48
C ASP A 87 -9.33 5.28 23.11
N ASP A 88 -8.03 5.45 22.82
CA ASP A 88 -7.15 6.52 23.31
C ASP A 88 -7.07 7.74 22.39
N GLY A 89 -7.72 7.70 21.22
CA GLY A 89 -7.79 8.83 20.29
C GLY A 89 -7.79 8.44 18.81
N ILE A 90 -7.69 9.46 17.96
CA ILE A 90 -7.61 9.30 16.51
C ILE A 90 -6.17 9.55 16.07
N GLU A 91 -5.59 8.57 15.39
CA GLU A 91 -4.26 8.66 14.80
C GLU A 91 -4.39 8.89 13.30
N SER A 92 -3.83 9.98 12.80
CA SER A 92 -3.73 10.26 11.38
C SER A 92 -2.43 9.72 10.80
N ARG A 93 -2.50 9.26 9.56
CA ARG A 93 -1.35 8.82 8.75
C ARG A 93 -1.44 9.50 7.39
N LEU A 94 -0.39 10.21 7.01
CA LEU A 94 -0.23 10.75 5.66
C LEU A 94 0.86 9.97 4.95
N PHE A 95 0.48 9.31 3.87
CA PHE A 95 1.41 8.78 2.89
C PHE A 95 1.53 9.78 1.75
N LYS A 96 2.76 10.10 1.37
CA LYS A 96 3.03 11.02 0.26
C LYS A 96 4.20 10.52 -0.57
N VAL A 97 4.00 10.47 -1.89
CA VAL A 97 5.08 10.27 -2.87
C VAL A 97 5.11 11.49 -3.77
N GLU A 98 6.29 12.00 -4.08
CA GLU A 98 6.47 13.16 -4.97
C GLU A 98 7.76 13.08 -5.78
N CYS A 99 7.75 13.73 -6.95
CA CYS A 99 8.97 14.05 -7.69
C CYS A 99 9.56 15.35 -7.15
N ASP A 100 10.63 15.22 -6.38
CA ASP A 100 11.36 16.32 -5.75
C ASP A 100 12.86 16.18 -6.06
N PRO A 101 13.36 16.74 -7.18
CA PRO A 101 14.80 16.75 -7.48
C PRO A 101 15.60 17.68 -6.54
N GLY A 102 14.95 18.39 -5.60
CA GLY A 102 15.56 19.38 -4.73
C GLY A 102 15.89 20.70 -5.42
N ALA A 103 16.22 21.71 -4.60
CA ALA A 103 16.83 22.94 -5.11
C ALA A 103 18.12 22.61 -5.88
N ASP A 104 18.31 23.27 -7.02
CA ASP A 104 19.46 23.08 -7.93
C ASP A 104 19.68 21.64 -8.37
N GLN A 105 18.62 20.82 -8.43
CA GLN A 105 18.68 19.42 -8.85
C GLN A 105 19.62 18.54 -8.01
N LYS A 106 19.90 18.93 -6.76
CA LYS A 106 20.78 18.18 -5.84
C LYS A 106 20.40 16.70 -5.67
N PHE A 107 19.13 16.38 -5.83
CA PHE A 107 18.58 15.02 -5.73
C PHE A 107 18.10 14.47 -7.09
N ALA A 108 18.56 14.98 -8.22
CA ALA A 108 18.14 14.48 -9.54
C ALA A 108 18.39 12.98 -9.74
N ARG A 109 19.42 12.41 -9.09
CA ARG A 109 19.68 10.96 -9.10
C ARG A 109 18.70 10.15 -8.25
N PHE A 110 17.99 10.81 -7.32
CA PHE A 110 17.02 10.21 -6.40
C PHE A 110 15.73 11.07 -6.36
N PRO A 111 15.07 11.24 -7.52
CA PRO A 111 14.05 12.27 -7.69
C PRO A 111 12.76 11.93 -6.95
N ILE A 112 12.47 10.64 -6.72
CA ILE A 112 11.26 10.22 -6.03
C ILE A 112 11.49 10.25 -4.53
N ARG A 113 10.64 10.98 -3.80
CA ARG A 113 10.60 11.00 -2.34
C ARG A 113 9.30 10.36 -1.85
N LEU A 114 9.41 9.29 -1.07
CA LEU A 114 8.35 8.76 -0.24
C LEU A 114 8.47 9.36 1.16
N SER A 115 7.35 9.80 1.73
CA SER A 115 7.26 10.20 3.13
C SER A 115 6.02 9.62 3.78
N ILE A 116 6.17 9.20 5.04
CA ILE A 116 5.08 8.77 5.90
C ILE A 116 5.13 9.62 7.16
N THR A 117 4.01 10.29 7.44
CA THR A 117 3.83 11.14 8.61
C THR A 117 2.73 10.57 9.47
N ILE A 118 2.97 10.45 10.78
CA ILE A 118 2.03 9.95 11.78
C ILE A 118 1.84 11.04 12.83
N GLY A 119 0.62 11.22 13.31
CA GLY A 119 0.34 12.14 14.41
C GLY A 119 -1.13 12.14 14.83
N PRO A 120 -1.52 13.10 15.68
CA PRO A 120 -2.91 13.28 16.07
C PRO A 120 -3.80 13.51 14.85
N GLY A 121 -5.02 12.97 14.90
CA GLY A 121 -6.00 13.13 13.85
C GLY A 121 -7.36 13.54 14.38
N LYS A 122 -8.25 13.88 13.44
CA LYS A 122 -9.67 14.11 13.69
C LYS A 122 -10.52 13.44 12.63
N GLN A 123 -11.76 13.12 12.99
CA GLN A 123 -12.75 12.73 12.00
C GLN A 123 -13.23 13.96 11.23
N THR A 124 -13.33 13.80 9.92
CA THR A 124 -13.91 14.77 8.99
C THR A 124 -15.42 14.55 8.88
N ALA A 125 -16.15 15.55 8.38
CA ALA A 125 -17.61 15.46 8.20
C ALA A 125 -18.04 14.30 7.28
N THR A 126 -17.15 13.83 6.40
CA THR A 126 -17.38 12.70 5.49
C THR A 126 -16.95 11.34 6.09
N GLY A 127 -16.59 11.30 7.36
CA GLY A 127 -16.13 10.08 8.05
C GLY A 127 -14.67 9.68 7.78
N GLY A 128 -13.92 10.48 7.01
CA GLY A 128 -12.48 10.29 6.80
C GLY A 128 -11.65 10.79 7.99
N ILE A 129 -10.37 10.41 8.06
CA ILE A 129 -9.43 10.91 9.08
C ILE A 129 -8.50 11.94 8.44
N ALA A 130 -8.33 13.08 9.10
CA ALA A 130 -7.40 14.13 8.71
C ALA A 130 -6.44 14.46 9.87
N PRO A 131 -5.23 15.02 9.61
CA PRO A 131 -4.33 15.48 10.66
C PRO A 131 -4.95 16.59 11.52
N ASP A 132 -4.65 16.55 12.82
CA ASP A 132 -5.13 17.55 13.80
C ASP A 132 -4.07 17.90 14.84
N GLY A 133 -2.89 18.29 14.36
CA GLY A 133 -1.80 18.69 15.24
C GLY A 133 -0.43 18.51 14.61
N LYS A 134 0.61 18.64 15.44
CA LYS A 134 1.98 18.36 15.04
C LYS A 134 2.19 16.85 14.86
N PRO A 135 2.89 16.41 13.81
CA PRO A 135 3.29 15.01 13.67
C PRO A 135 4.10 14.53 14.87
N THR A 136 3.85 13.30 15.30
CA THR A 136 4.69 12.58 16.27
C THR A 136 5.87 11.91 15.59
N THR A 137 5.66 11.43 14.36
CA THR A 137 6.69 10.75 13.55
C THR A 137 6.62 11.25 12.12
N GLN A 138 7.77 11.52 11.52
CA GLN A 138 7.89 11.84 10.11
C GLN A 138 9.14 11.19 9.54
N LEU A 139 8.95 10.20 8.67
CA LEU A 139 10.04 9.54 7.96
C LEU A 139 9.93 9.80 6.47
N ALA A 140 11.09 9.95 5.83
CA ALA A 140 11.18 10.12 4.39
C ALA A 140 12.36 9.35 3.82
N MET A 141 12.18 8.82 2.62
CA MET A 141 13.17 8.06 1.88
C MET A 141 13.13 8.50 0.42
N ARG A 142 14.31 8.55 -0.21
CA ARG A 142 14.45 8.89 -1.63
C ARG A 142 14.89 7.67 -2.42
N PHE A 143 14.44 7.58 -3.66
CA PHE A 143 14.65 6.43 -4.54
C PHE A 143 15.23 6.90 -5.87
N PRO A 144 16.20 6.15 -6.43
CA PRO A 144 16.49 6.21 -7.86
C PRO A 144 15.24 5.90 -8.69
N ALA A 145 15.17 6.45 -9.90
CA ALA A 145 14.00 6.25 -10.77
C ALA A 145 13.79 4.78 -11.13
N ASP A 146 14.87 4.06 -11.46
CA ASP A 146 14.82 2.65 -11.86
C ASP A 146 14.41 1.74 -10.69
N ASP A 147 14.92 1.99 -9.49
CA ASP A 147 14.55 1.24 -8.29
C ASP A 147 13.07 1.47 -7.95
N TRP A 148 12.59 2.72 -8.04
CA TRP A 148 11.17 3.03 -7.82
C TRP A 148 10.27 2.36 -8.86
N LEU A 149 10.69 2.33 -10.11
CA LEU A 149 10.02 1.60 -11.17
C LEU A 149 9.96 0.10 -10.84
N GLY A 150 11.06 -0.50 -10.41
CA GLY A 150 11.12 -1.90 -9.97
C GLY A 150 10.13 -2.21 -8.85
N ILE A 151 10.09 -1.39 -7.80
CA ILE A 151 9.11 -1.52 -6.71
C ILE A 151 7.67 -1.50 -7.26
N CYS A 152 7.36 -0.57 -8.17
CA CYS A 152 6.03 -0.46 -8.75
C CYS A 152 5.66 -1.66 -9.64
N LEU A 153 6.63 -2.26 -10.33
CA LEU A 153 6.42 -3.46 -11.14
C LEU A 153 6.10 -4.68 -10.27
N GLU A 154 6.83 -4.89 -9.17
CA GLU A 154 6.52 -5.97 -8.22
C GLU A 154 5.11 -5.84 -7.63
N ILE A 155 4.73 -4.61 -7.25
CA ILE A 155 3.37 -4.32 -6.77
C ILE A 155 2.33 -4.62 -7.86
N ARG A 156 2.59 -4.22 -9.11
CA ARG A 156 1.68 -4.48 -10.23
C ARG A 156 1.44 -5.98 -10.38
N ASP A 157 2.53 -6.75 -10.41
CA ASP A 157 2.48 -8.18 -10.69
C ASP A 157 1.77 -8.92 -9.55
N PHE A 158 2.03 -8.56 -8.29
CA PHE A 158 1.26 -9.04 -7.15
C PHE A 158 -0.25 -8.75 -7.29
N LEU A 159 -0.62 -7.50 -7.59
CA LEU A 159 -2.04 -7.12 -7.71
C LEU A 159 -2.75 -7.82 -8.88
N GLN A 160 -2.03 -8.09 -9.97
CA GLN A 160 -2.55 -8.85 -11.11
C GLN A 160 -2.80 -10.31 -10.74
N GLN A 161 -1.85 -10.95 -10.07
CA GLN A 161 -2.02 -12.33 -9.58
C GLN A 161 -3.19 -12.44 -8.61
N HIS A 162 -3.29 -11.52 -7.66
CA HIS A 162 -4.41 -11.48 -6.71
C HIS A 162 -5.76 -11.32 -7.42
N GLN A 163 -5.84 -10.43 -8.42
CA GLN A 163 -7.06 -10.25 -9.21
C GLN A 163 -7.44 -11.52 -9.99
N ALA A 164 -6.47 -12.19 -10.62
CA ALA A 164 -6.71 -13.42 -11.36
C ALA A 164 -7.21 -14.57 -10.45
N GLN A 165 -6.68 -14.66 -9.23
CA GLN A 165 -7.15 -15.63 -8.23
C GLN A 165 -8.60 -15.36 -7.81
N LEU A 166 -8.94 -14.10 -7.53
CA LEU A 166 -10.32 -13.70 -7.19
C LEU A 166 -11.30 -14.00 -8.34
N GLU A 167 -10.91 -13.73 -9.58
CA GLU A 167 -11.73 -14.04 -10.76
C GLU A 167 -11.94 -15.55 -10.94
N SER A 168 -10.89 -16.34 -10.72
CA SER A 168 -10.97 -17.81 -10.79
C SER A 168 -11.89 -18.37 -9.71
N TYR A 169 -11.78 -17.88 -8.47
CA TYR A 169 -12.68 -18.23 -7.38
C TYR A 169 -14.14 -17.92 -7.71
N ARG A 170 -14.42 -16.71 -8.24
CA ARG A 170 -15.78 -16.31 -8.65
C ARG A 170 -16.35 -17.20 -9.75
N LYS A 171 -15.53 -17.57 -10.75
CA LYS A 171 -15.94 -18.48 -11.83
C LYS A 171 -16.29 -19.87 -11.30
N ASN A 172 -15.49 -20.40 -10.36
CA ASN A 172 -15.74 -21.71 -9.76
C ASN A 172 -17.05 -21.72 -8.97
N LEU A 173 -17.29 -20.71 -8.12
CA LEU A 173 -18.56 -20.57 -7.39
C LEU A 173 -19.78 -20.48 -8.32
N GLN A 174 -19.65 -19.79 -9.46
CA GLN A 174 -20.73 -19.71 -10.44
C GLN A 174 -20.99 -21.06 -11.09
N ARG A 175 -19.95 -21.83 -11.43
CA ARG A 175 -20.08 -23.18 -11.98
C ARG A 175 -20.76 -24.13 -10.99
N GLU A 176 -20.31 -24.15 -9.74
CA GLU A 176 -20.91 -24.96 -8.68
C GLU A 176 -22.40 -24.64 -8.51
N ARG A 177 -22.77 -23.35 -8.50
CA ARG A 177 -24.18 -22.93 -8.43
C ARG A 177 -25.00 -23.39 -9.65
N GLN A 178 -24.41 -23.36 -10.85
CA GLN A 178 -25.10 -23.83 -12.07
C GLN A 178 -25.26 -25.36 -12.08
N GLU A 179 -24.25 -26.09 -11.63
CA GLU A 179 -24.31 -27.55 -11.49
C GLU A 179 -25.34 -27.98 -10.44
N GLN A 180 -25.40 -27.27 -9.30
CA GLN A 180 -26.42 -27.47 -8.27
C GLN A 180 -27.82 -27.26 -8.85
N ARG A 181 -28.04 -26.13 -9.54
CA ARG A 181 -29.33 -25.85 -10.20
C ARG A 181 -29.72 -26.90 -11.23
N ARG A 182 -28.76 -27.44 -11.99
CA ARG A 182 -29.03 -28.53 -12.95
C ARG A 182 -29.47 -29.83 -12.27
N LYS A 183 -28.89 -30.16 -11.11
CA LYS A 183 -29.29 -31.32 -10.30
C LYS A 183 -30.66 -31.13 -9.64
N ASP A 184 -31.02 -29.89 -9.32
CA ASP A 184 -32.28 -29.55 -8.67
C ASP A 184 -33.48 -29.42 -9.65
N ILE A 185 -33.27 -29.57 -10.97
CA ILE A 185 -34.38 -29.64 -11.95
C ILE A 185 -35.01 -31.05 -11.85
N PRO A 186 -36.28 -31.19 -11.42
CA PRO A 186 -36.95 -32.48 -11.34
C PRO A 186 -37.09 -33.11 -12.73
N ALA A 187 -36.89 -34.42 -12.83
CA ALA A 187 -37.03 -35.21 -14.07
C ALA A 187 -38.48 -35.38 -14.56
N HIS A 188 -39.32 -34.36 -14.46
CA HIS A 188 -40.72 -34.41 -14.89
C HIS A 188 -41.03 -33.35 -15.96
N SER A 189 -40.74 -33.69 -17.21
CA SER A 189 -41.53 -33.20 -18.36
C SER A 189 -41.43 -34.11 -19.59
N THR A 190 -41.43 -35.43 -19.42
CA THR A 190 -41.64 -36.37 -20.55
C THR A 190 -42.65 -37.43 -20.13
N ALA A 191 -43.93 -37.04 -20.12
CA ALA A 191 -45.06 -37.97 -20.24
C ALA A 191 -46.27 -37.16 -20.72
N ALA A 192 -46.45 -37.11 -22.04
CA ALA A 192 -47.71 -36.83 -22.71
C ALA A 192 -47.78 -37.78 -23.91
#